data_AF-A0A2P5E0R5-F1
#
_entry.id   AF-A0A2P5E0R5-F1
#
_cell.length_a   1.000
_cell.length_b   1.000
_cell.length_c   1.000
_cell.angle_alpha   90.00
_cell.angle_beta   90.00
_cell.angle_gamma   90.00
#
_symmetry.space_group_name_H-M   'P 1'
#
loop_
_entity.id
_entity.type
_entity.pdbx_description
1 polymer ?
#
loop_
_entity_poly.entity_id
_entity_poly.type
_entity_poly.pdbx_seq_one_letter_code
_entity_poly.pdbx_strand_id
1 'polypeptide(L)'
;MVIGIDLLKWLIVLATISYRVNSASAICEFSVSDRNKLYNFSLASPLPKYPHGVLSEDGFYKVAVNETVLWFQLCDGMVFNHDPPTCVDCWDCGGPSRCGMDCSALMAQNVEGYPLCTTIGYASSININIIDEKNPLKGVIVKMSSVKPNCSLTVSVICDVKGVQGPHLLDQTGACDYATVLRHPSGCAEVVEIHGKGWSWFSTFILIVLCLFGAYLLAGTVYRYFQGVRGIDVIPNLEFWTSLSQRTQSLFASLVRKFRGPSQVFGVEKKRRREKAKTLPFAIGRTEEGCDVFSGRWVYDESRPLYDESDCPYIQPQLTCIEHGRPETDYQHWRWQPHGCDLPSLRAGHHLGCRTAELTWSRSIDWGGEPGRNCYNETRMIEDPNYWGSDSRKSVMQVIGEVFSKSKFPITFLNITQLSSYRKDAHTSIYKKQWSPLTPEQLANPVSYADCVHWCLPGLQDTWNELLFAKLFHP
;
A
#
# COMPACT_ATOMS: atom_id res chain seq x y z
N MET A 1 21.88 -18.29 33.36
CA MET A 1 20.92 -17.44 32.62
C MET A 1 21.61 -16.82 31.41
N VAL A 2 21.99 -17.62 30.41
CA VAL A 2 22.63 -17.16 29.14
C VAL A 2 22.09 -17.92 27.92
N ILE A 3 21.31 -18.98 28.11
CA ILE A 3 20.84 -19.88 27.03
C ILE A 3 19.56 -19.35 26.33
N GLY A 4 18.87 -18.36 26.90
CA GLY A 4 17.59 -17.85 26.37
C GLY A 4 17.70 -16.88 25.20
N ILE A 5 18.86 -16.28 24.95
CA ILE A 5 19.03 -15.20 23.95
C ILE A 5 19.32 -15.77 22.55
N ASP A 6 19.97 -16.94 22.44
CA ASP A 6 20.27 -17.55 21.14
C ASP A 6 19.06 -18.24 20.50
N LEU A 7 18.14 -18.80 21.30
CA LEU A 7 16.94 -19.43 20.77
C LEU A 7 16.00 -18.41 20.11
N LEU A 8 15.93 -17.19 20.65
CA LEU A 8 15.12 -16.10 20.11
C LEU A 8 15.70 -15.59 18.78
N LYS A 9 17.03 -15.50 18.68
CA LYS A 9 17.71 -15.14 17.42
C LYS A 9 17.48 -16.18 16.32
N TRP A 10 17.53 -17.48 16.66
CA TRP A 10 17.24 -18.55 15.70
C TRP A 10 15.77 -18.62 15.27
N LEU A 11 14.82 -18.32 16.17
CA LEU A 11 13.40 -18.22 15.84
C LEU A 11 13.10 -17.03 14.92
N ILE A 12 13.79 -15.90 15.10
CA ILE A 12 13.67 -14.74 14.19
C ILE A 12 14.23 -15.08 12.81
N VAL A 13 15.37 -15.77 12.73
CA VAL A 13 15.95 -16.20 11.44
C VAL A 13 15.05 -17.22 10.73
N LEU A 14 14.46 -18.17 11.45
CA LEU A 14 13.50 -19.13 10.88
C LEU A 14 12.20 -18.45 10.44
N ALA A 15 11.70 -17.47 11.20
CA ALA A 15 10.53 -16.67 10.81
C ALA A 15 10.81 -15.84 9.55
N THR A 16 12.03 -15.32 9.36
CA THR A 16 12.42 -14.62 8.12
C THR A 16 12.55 -15.55 6.91
N ILE A 17 12.85 -16.84 7.11
CA ILE A 17 12.95 -17.82 6.01
C ILE A 17 11.57 -18.37 5.61
N SER A 18 10.62 -18.49 6.55
CA SER A 18 9.26 -19.00 6.25
C SER A 18 8.28 -17.94 5.71
N TYR A 19 8.64 -16.66 5.69
CA TYR A 19 7.79 -15.58 5.16
C TYR A 19 8.00 -15.27 3.67
N ARG A 20 8.61 -16.18 2.90
CA ARG A 20 8.75 -16.04 1.44
C ARG A 20 7.93 -17.06 0.66
N VAL A 21 6.62 -17.15 0.90
CA VAL A 21 5.72 -17.77 -0.09
C VAL A 21 4.36 -17.09 -0.07
N ASN A 22 4.27 -16.02 -0.86
CA ASN A 22 3.12 -15.65 -1.68
C ASN A 22 3.56 -14.44 -2.54
N SER A 23 4.42 -14.68 -3.54
CA SER A 23 4.57 -13.71 -4.62
C SER A 23 3.27 -13.71 -5.42
N ALA A 24 2.40 -12.75 -5.13
CA ALA A 24 1.75 -12.07 -6.25
C ALA A 24 2.89 -11.58 -7.13
N SER A 25 3.01 -12.04 -8.38
CA SER A 25 4.07 -11.55 -9.26
C SER A 25 3.90 -10.05 -9.37
N ALA A 26 4.86 -9.28 -8.87
CA ALA A 26 4.86 -7.85 -9.12
C ALA A 26 4.94 -7.64 -10.65
N ILE A 27 4.32 -6.57 -11.15
CA ILE A 27 4.46 -6.18 -12.55
C ILE A 27 5.97 -6.09 -12.84
N CYS A 28 6.44 -6.74 -13.90
CA CYS A 28 7.85 -6.82 -14.28
C CYS A 28 8.81 -7.65 -13.41
N GLU A 29 8.30 -8.61 -12.64
CA GLU A 29 9.10 -9.72 -12.12
C GLU A 29 8.94 -10.97 -13.00
N PHE A 30 10.06 -11.58 -13.38
CA PHE A 30 10.08 -12.80 -14.18
C PHE A 30 11.15 -13.74 -13.67
N SER A 31 10.85 -15.04 -13.56
CA SER A 31 11.84 -16.03 -13.17
C SER A 31 11.72 -17.29 -14.02
N VAL A 32 12.87 -17.89 -14.34
CA VAL A 32 12.97 -19.14 -15.08
C VAL A 32 13.99 -20.04 -14.42
N SER A 33 13.68 -21.33 -14.33
CA SER A 33 14.63 -22.35 -13.90
C SER A 33 15.25 -23.06 -15.10
N ASP A 34 16.58 -23.15 -15.15
CA ASP A 34 17.30 -24.01 -16.09
C ASP A 34 18.45 -24.74 -15.37
N ARG A 35 18.53 -26.06 -15.56
CA ARG A 35 19.62 -26.94 -15.05
C ARG A 35 20.07 -26.64 -13.60
N ASN A 36 19.12 -26.65 -12.65
CA ASN A 36 19.33 -26.35 -11.21
C ASN A 36 19.75 -24.91 -10.88
N LYS A 37 19.64 -23.97 -11.82
CA LYS A 37 19.81 -22.54 -11.58
C LYS A 37 18.46 -21.86 -11.75
N LEU A 38 18.11 -21.01 -10.79
CA LEU A 38 16.99 -20.09 -10.91
C LEU A 38 17.55 -18.75 -11.39
N TYR A 39 17.07 -18.28 -12.54
CA TYR A 39 17.37 -16.97 -13.08
C TYR A 39 16.19 -16.05 -12.74
N ASN A 40 16.44 -15.06 -11.91
CA ASN A 40 15.45 -14.08 -11.50
C ASN A 40 15.71 -12.73 -12.18
N PHE A 41 14.66 -12.14 -12.75
CA PHE A 41 14.70 -10.86 -13.43
C PHE A 41 13.72 -9.92 -12.75
N SER A 42 14.24 -8.83 -12.21
CA SER A 42 13.45 -7.80 -11.54
C SER A 42 13.68 -6.47 -12.23
N LEU A 43 12.97 -6.23 -13.33
CA LEU A 43 13.28 -5.12 -14.24
C LEU A 43 13.10 -3.76 -13.58
N ALA A 44 12.08 -3.59 -12.75
CA ALA A 44 11.76 -2.34 -12.05
C ALA A 44 12.47 -2.17 -10.69
N SER A 45 13.34 -3.12 -10.29
CA SER A 45 14.05 -3.01 -9.00
C SER A 45 15.19 -1.99 -9.06
N PRO A 46 15.43 -1.25 -7.96
CA PRO A 46 16.48 -0.24 -7.90
C PRO A 46 17.87 -0.87 -8.02
N LEU A 47 18.72 -0.28 -8.86
CA LEU A 47 20.15 -0.60 -8.99
C LEU A 47 21.00 0.60 -8.52
N PRO A 48 22.28 0.39 -8.13
CA PRO A 48 23.12 1.45 -7.56
C PRO A 48 23.26 2.73 -8.39
N LYS A 49 23.13 2.64 -9.73
CA LYS A 49 23.15 3.79 -10.66
C LYS A 49 21.80 4.06 -11.34
N TYR A 50 20.80 3.21 -11.10
CA TYR A 50 19.49 3.26 -11.76
C TYR A 50 18.42 3.03 -10.68
N PRO A 51 18.05 4.08 -9.91
CA PRO A 51 17.15 3.94 -8.77
C PRO A 51 15.75 3.46 -9.16
N HIS A 52 15.36 3.61 -10.43
CA HIS A 52 14.09 3.15 -10.97
C HIS A 52 14.21 1.88 -11.83
N GLY A 53 15.34 1.19 -11.78
CA GLY A 53 15.58 0.00 -12.61
C GLY A 53 15.49 0.34 -14.10
N VAL A 54 14.65 -0.38 -14.83
CA VAL A 54 14.43 -0.19 -16.28
C VAL A 54 13.47 0.96 -16.61
N LEU A 55 12.81 1.56 -15.62
CA LEU A 55 11.89 2.67 -15.85
C LEU A 55 12.69 3.90 -16.31
N SER A 56 12.20 4.58 -17.35
CA SER A 56 12.80 5.83 -17.80
C SER A 56 12.67 6.91 -16.73
N GLU A 57 13.76 7.65 -16.46
CA GLU A 57 13.78 8.79 -15.52
C GLU A 57 12.85 9.92 -15.96
N ASP A 58 12.70 10.10 -17.28
CA ASP A 58 11.82 11.11 -17.88
C ASP A 58 10.34 10.66 -17.93
N GLY A 59 10.03 9.45 -17.45
CA GLY A 59 8.68 8.87 -17.45
C GLY A 59 8.30 8.12 -18.72
N PHE A 60 9.11 8.19 -19.78
CA PHE A 60 8.94 7.43 -21.03
C PHE A 60 10.26 7.27 -21.79
N TYR A 61 10.33 6.27 -22.65
CA TYR A 61 11.29 6.12 -23.73
C TYR A 61 10.69 6.65 -25.03
N LYS A 62 11.53 7.23 -25.90
CA LYS A 62 11.12 7.77 -27.18
C LYS A 62 12.02 7.25 -28.30
N VAL A 63 11.41 6.78 -29.38
CA VAL A 63 12.09 6.35 -30.61
C VAL A 63 11.43 7.06 -31.78
N ALA A 64 12.21 7.67 -32.67
CA ALA A 64 11.68 8.33 -33.86
C ALA A 64 12.40 7.82 -35.11
N VAL A 65 11.65 7.27 -36.05
CA VAL A 65 12.16 6.72 -37.33
C VAL A 65 11.14 7.04 -38.43
N ASN A 66 11.59 7.61 -39.55
CA ASN A 66 10.77 7.85 -40.76
C ASN A 66 9.40 8.49 -40.47
N GLU A 67 9.39 9.62 -39.73
CA GLU A 67 8.17 10.37 -39.33
C GLU A 67 7.21 9.64 -38.38
N THR A 68 7.54 8.43 -37.95
CA THR A 68 6.87 7.72 -36.86
C THR A 68 7.61 7.98 -35.55
N VAL A 69 6.87 8.37 -34.52
CA VAL A 69 7.38 8.53 -33.16
C VAL A 69 6.68 7.53 -32.26
N LEU A 70 7.46 6.72 -31.57
CA LEU A 70 6.99 5.75 -30.59
C LEU A 70 7.41 6.21 -29.20
N TRP A 71 6.43 6.38 -28.31
CA TRP A 71 6.65 6.54 -26.88
C TRP A 71 6.25 5.25 -26.17
N PHE A 72 7.05 4.84 -25.19
CA PHE A 72 6.69 3.71 -24.35
C PHE A 72 7.35 3.77 -22.98
N GLN A 73 6.74 3.17 -21.98
CA GLN A 73 7.31 2.91 -20.67
C GLN A 73 7.22 1.42 -20.39
N LEU A 74 8.31 0.84 -19.88
CA LEU A 74 8.31 -0.55 -19.43
C LEU A 74 7.80 -0.59 -17.99
N CYS A 75 7.02 -1.62 -17.65
CA CYS A 75 6.62 -1.91 -16.26
C CYS A 75 5.65 -0.93 -15.60
N ASP A 76 5.33 0.19 -16.24
CA ASP A 76 4.37 1.19 -15.75
C ASP A 76 3.73 1.96 -16.92
N GLY A 77 2.76 2.83 -16.63
CA GLY A 77 2.22 3.81 -17.57
C GLY A 77 3.23 4.90 -17.91
N MET A 78 3.07 5.54 -19.06
CA MET A 78 3.91 6.70 -19.42
C MET A 78 3.47 7.93 -18.63
N VAL A 79 4.43 8.77 -18.27
CA VAL A 79 4.17 10.03 -17.56
C VAL A 79 4.80 11.18 -18.36
N PHE A 80 4.01 12.22 -18.64
CA PHE A 80 4.46 13.43 -19.35
C PHE A 80 4.38 14.63 -18.42
N ASN A 81 5.53 15.15 -18.00
CA ASN A 81 5.61 16.35 -17.14
C ASN A 81 5.52 17.65 -17.94
N HIS A 82 6.09 17.66 -19.15
CA HIS A 82 6.09 18.79 -20.07
C HIS A 82 5.74 18.29 -21.48
N ASP A 83 4.96 19.07 -22.22
CA ASP A 83 4.62 18.84 -23.63
C ASP A 83 4.09 17.42 -23.95
N PRO A 84 2.88 17.05 -23.46
CA PRO A 84 2.28 15.78 -23.84
C PRO A 84 2.07 15.70 -25.36
N PRO A 85 2.05 14.49 -25.96
CA PRO A 85 1.81 14.32 -27.38
C PRO A 85 0.48 14.97 -27.80
N THR A 86 0.56 16.01 -28.62
CA THR A 86 -0.63 16.61 -29.25
C THR A 86 -1.00 15.77 -30.46
N CYS A 87 -1.91 14.82 -30.29
CA CYS A 87 -2.34 13.90 -31.35
C CYS A 87 -3.84 13.90 -31.56
N VAL A 88 -4.25 13.58 -32.78
CA VAL A 88 -5.63 13.19 -33.12
C VAL A 88 -5.82 11.71 -32.76
N ASP A 89 -7.00 11.34 -32.27
CA ASP A 89 -7.43 9.96 -31.97
C ASP A 89 -6.80 9.27 -30.73
N CYS A 90 -6.63 10.02 -29.64
CA CYS A 90 -6.05 9.51 -28.39
C CYS A 90 -7.08 9.10 -27.33
N TRP A 91 -8.22 8.53 -27.73
CA TRP A 91 -9.32 8.25 -26.79
C TRP A 91 -8.99 7.16 -25.76
N ASP A 92 -8.27 6.12 -26.18
CA ASP A 92 -8.00 4.94 -25.35
C ASP A 92 -6.67 5.04 -24.56
N CYS A 93 -5.99 6.21 -24.62
CA CYS A 93 -4.76 6.45 -23.87
C CYS A 93 -4.76 7.87 -23.26
N GLY A 94 -5.71 8.15 -22.37
CA GLY A 94 -5.76 9.40 -21.60
C GLY A 94 -6.62 10.51 -22.21
N GLY A 95 -7.14 10.32 -23.42
CA GLY A 95 -8.01 11.29 -24.09
C GLY A 95 -7.26 12.52 -24.64
N PRO A 96 -8.00 13.50 -25.19
CA PRO A 96 -7.41 14.65 -25.90
C PRO A 96 -6.65 15.63 -25.00
N SER A 97 -6.92 15.68 -23.69
CA SER A 97 -6.25 16.59 -22.74
C SER A 97 -4.99 16.00 -22.11
N ARG A 98 -4.87 14.66 -22.12
CA ARG A 98 -3.89 13.90 -21.34
C ARG A 98 -3.35 12.70 -22.13
N CYS A 99 -3.25 12.87 -23.44
CA CYS A 99 -2.82 11.82 -24.36
C CYS A 99 -1.48 11.22 -23.95
N GLY A 100 -1.40 9.90 -23.87
CA GLY A 100 -0.20 9.17 -23.48
C GLY A 100 -0.17 8.70 -22.02
N MET A 101 -1.00 9.24 -21.12
CA MET A 101 -0.85 8.94 -19.67
C MET A 101 -1.58 7.69 -19.16
N ASP A 102 -2.59 7.19 -19.88
CA ASP A 102 -3.33 5.97 -19.47
C ASP A 102 -2.87 4.71 -20.21
N CYS A 103 -1.75 4.76 -20.93
CA CYS A 103 -1.17 3.61 -21.60
C CYS A 103 0.35 3.54 -21.41
N SER A 104 0.93 2.40 -21.76
CA SER A 104 2.38 2.14 -21.65
C SER A 104 3.09 2.21 -22.99
N ALA A 105 2.38 2.19 -24.11
CA ALA A 105 2.95 2.47 -25.42
C ALA A 105 1.96 3.16 -26.35
N LEU A 106 2.45 4.19 -27.03
CA LEU A 106 1.73 5.04 -27.94
C LEU A 106 2.60 5.33 -29.16
N MET A 107 2.05 5.17 -30.35
CA MET A 107 2.70 5.59 -31.60
C MET A 107 1.98 6.81 -32.15
N ALA A 108 2.73 7.79 -32.65
CA ALA A 108 2.22 8.82 -33.53
C ALA A 108 2.87 8.72 -34.90
N GLN A 109 2.05 8.87 -35.94
CA GLN A 109 2.48 9.00 -37.32
C GLN A 109 1.93 10.30 -37.89
N ASN A 110 2.79 11.06 -38.56
CA ASN A 110 2.33 12.25 -39.27
C ASN A 110 1.63 11.85 -40.57
N VAL A 111 0.36 12.21 -40.69
CA VAL A 111 -0.45 12.00 -41.90
C VAL A 111 -0.98 13.37 -42.31
N GLU A 112 -0.62 13.84 -43.51
CA GLU A 112 -1.14 15.09 -44.08
C GLU A 112 -0.96 16.36 -43.19
N GLY A 113 0.10 16.41 -42.38
CA GLY A 113 0.46 17.57 -41.57
C GLY A 113 -0.10 17.59 -40.15
N TYR A 114 -0.79 16.54 -39.70
CA TYR A 114 -1.16 16.34 -38.29
C TYR A 114 -0.72 14.97 -37.77
N PRO A 115 -0.30 14.86 -36.49
CA PRO A 115 0.06 13.59 -35.87
C PRO A 115 -1.20 12.79 -35.49
N LEU A 116 -1.35 11.60 -36.08
CA LEU A 116 -2.36 10.61 -35.71
C LEU A 116 -1.75 9.65 -34.69
N CYS A 117 -2.37 9.50 -33.52
CA CYS A 117 -1.91 8.58 -32.48
C CYS A 117 -2.63 7.22 -32.53
N THR A 118 -1.92 6.16 -32.15
CA THR A 118 -2.46 4.81 -32.01
C THR A 118 -1.90 4.18 -30.73
N THR A 119 -2.79 3.72 -29.86
CA THR A 119 -2.43 3.01 -28.63
C THR A 119 -1.92 1.60 -28.95
N ILE A 120 -0.72 1.27 -28.50
CA ILE A 120 -0.08 -0.02 -28.78
C ILE A 120 -0.13 -0.96 -27.58
N GLY A 121 -0.07 -0.46 -26.35
CA GLY A 121 -0.05 -1.35 -25.20
C GLY A 121 -0.27 -0.67 -23.85
N TYR A 122 -0.61 -1.49 -22.85
CA TYR A 122 -0.91 -1.08 -21.48
C TYR A 122 -0.01 -1.84 -20.50
N ALA A 123 0.19 -1.28 -19.31
CA ALA A 123 0.95 -1.93 -18.24
C ALA A 123 0.31 -3.26 -17.81
N SER A 124 -1.03 -3.33 -17.86
CA SER A 124 -1.81 -4.53 -17.52
C SER A 124 -1.69 -5.67 -18.53
N SER A 125 -1.20 -5.40 -19.75
CA SER A 125 -1.02 -6.39 -20.82
C SER A 125 0.44 -6.77 -21.06
N ILE A 126 1.33 -6.46 -20.11
CA ILE A 126 2.75 -6.82 -20.20
C ILE A 126 2.94 -8.33 -20.01
N ASN A 127 3.67 -8.95 -20.93
CA ASN A 127 4.13 -10.33 -20.88
C ASN A 127 5.66 -10.37 -21.05
N ILE A 128 6.35 -11.13 -20.20
CA ILE A 128 7.82 -11.22 -20.21
C ILE A 128 8.24 -12.64 -20.55
N ASN A 129 9.17 -12.76 -21.50
CA ASN A 129 9.80 -14.02 -21.91
C ASN A 129 11.32 -13.85 -22.00
N ILE A 130 12.05 -14.95 -22.21
CA ILE A 130 13.51 -14.92 -22.35
C ILE A 130 13.87 -14.68 -23.82
N ILE A 131 14.95 -13.93 -24.09
CA ILE A 131 15.43 -13.71 -25.47
C ILE A 131 15.95 -15.00 -26.11
N ASP A 132 16.68 -15.81 -25.34
CA ASP A 132 17.29 -17.05 -25.80
C ASP A 132 17.17 -18.12 -24.70
N GLU A 133 16.34 -19.13 -24.91
CA GLU A 133 16.14 -20.24 -23.96
C GLU A 133 17.43 -21.00 -23.65
N LYS A 134 18.39 -21.04 -24.58
CA LYS A 134 19.70 -21.70 -24.37
C LYS A 134 20.67 -20.81 -23.59
N ASN A 135 20.43 -19.50 -23.56
CA ASN A 135 21.25 -18.53 -22.86
C ASN A 135 20.39 -17.48 -22.13
N PRO A 136 19.81 -17.83 -20.97
CA PRO A 136 18.97 -16.91 -20.20
C PRO A 136 19.68 -15.61 -19.80
N LEU A 137 21.02 -15.61 -19.71
CA LEU A 137 21.81 -14.42 -19.35
C LEU A 137 21.79 -13.32 -20.43
N LYS A 138 21.31 -13.62 -21.64
CA LYS A 138 21.22 -12.64 -22.72
C LYS A 138 20.22 -11.51 -22.39
N GLY A 139 19.18 -11.81 -21.62
CA GLY A 139 18.14 -10.87 -21.21
C GLY A 139 16.73 -11.34 -21.52
N VAL A 140 15.77 -10.42 -21.46
CA VAL A 140 14.34 -10.71 -21.57
C VAL A 140 13.65 -9.89 -22.65
N ILE A 141 12.55 -10.42 -23.16
CA ILE A 141 11.63 -9.78 -24.08
C ILE A 141 10.41 -9.34 -23.28
N VAL A 142 10.10 -8.05 -23.33
CA VAL A 142 8.90 -7.48 -22.75
C VAL A 142 7.94 -7.15 -23.89
N LYS A 143 6.81 -7.86 -23.94
CA LYS A 143 5.75 -7.63 -24.93
C LYS A 143 4.57 -6.97 -24.26
N MET A 144 4.06 -5.89 -24.85
CA MET A 144 2.82 -5.24 -24.46
C MET A 144 1.87 -5.17 -25.65
N SER A 145 0.56 -5.26 -25.42
CA SER A 145 -0.43 -5.31 -26.50
C SER A 145 -1.70 -4.53 -26.20
N SER A 146 -2.34 -4.03 -27.25
CA SER A 146 -3.65 -3.39 -27.21
C SER A 146 -4.70 -4.31 -27.83
N VAL A 147 -5.95 -4.21 -27.37
CA VAL A 147 -7.06 -5.04 -27.87
C VAL A 147 -7.68 -4.42 -29.13
N LYS A 148 -7.67 -3.09 -29.24
CA LYS A 148 -8.28 -2.34 -30.34
C LYS A 148 -7.45 -1.08 -30.63
N PRO A 149 -6.77 -1.00 -31.79
CA PRO A 149 -6.43 -2.10 -32.70
C PRO A 149 -5.53 -3.17 -32.04
N ASN A 150 -5.49 -4.39 -32.60
CA ASN A 150 -4.63 -5.48 -32.11
C ASN A 150 -3.17 -5.21 -32.50
N CYS A 151 -2.52 -4.32 -31.75
CA CYS A 151 -1.15 -3.91 -31.96
C CYS A 151 -0.30 -4.37 -30.79
N SER A 152 0.99 -4.59 -31.03
CA SER A 152 1.92 -4.96 -29.97
C SER A 152 3.27 -4.30 -30.10
N LEU A 153 3.88 -3.99 -28.96
CA LEU A 153 5.25 -3.52 -28.87
C LEU A 153 6.08 -4.59 -28.15
N THR A 154 7.17 -4.99 -28.79
CA THR A 154 8.13 -5.96 -28.26
C THR A 154 9.44 -5.25 -27.98
N VAL A 155 9.83 -5.19 -26.71
CA VAL A 155 11.08 -4.56 -26.28
C VAL A 155 12.04 -5.64 -25.80
N SER A 156 13.14 -5.81 -26.52
CA SER A 156 14.22 -6.72 -26.12
C SER A 156 15.16 -6.01 -25.17
N VAL A 157 15.07 -6.32 -23.87
CA VAL A 157 15.94 -5.78 -22.83
C VAL A 157 17.17 -6.68 -22.70
N ILE A 158 18.24 -6.29 -23.39
CA ILE A 158 19.51 -7.02 -23.41
C ILE A 158 20.31 -6.66 -22.17
N CYS A 159 20.83 -7.68 -21.48
CA CYS A 159 21.74 -7.51 -20.36
C CYS A 159 23.02 -6.79 -20.82
N ASP A 160 23.24 -5.59 -20.29
CA ASP A 160 24.49 -4.86 -20.47
C ASP A 160 24.90 -4.21 -19.14
N VAL A 161 25.98 -4.72 -18.56
CA VAL A 161 26.51 -4.22 -17.28
C VAL A 161 27.28 -2.90 -17.43
N LYS A 162 27.65 -2.50 -18.65
CA LYS A 162 28.49 -1.32 -18.89
C LYS A 162 27.70 -0.02 -18.85
N GLY A 163 26.37 -0.09 -18.98
CA GLY A 163 25.49 1.07 -18.89
C GLY A 163 24.26 0.91 -19.77
N VAL A 164 23.55 2.02 -19.95
CA VAL A 164 22.32 2.07 -20.75
C VAL A 164 22.66 2.52 -22.17
N GLN A 165 22.19 1.77 -23.15
CA GLN A 165 22.12 2.25 -24.54
C GLN A 165 20.66 2.20 -24.94
N GLY A 166 20.16 3.38 -25.34
CA GLY A 166 18.74 3.61 -25.57
C GLY A 166 18.18 2.83 -26.75
N PRO A 167 16.86 2.90 -26.94
CA PRO A 167 16.22 2.25 -28.07
C PRO A 167 16.60 2.99 -29.35
N HIS A 168 17.40 2.35 -30.20
CA HIS A 168 17.92 2.94 -31.46
C HIS A 168 17.30 2.33 -32.71
N LEU A 169 16.71 1.14 -32.59
CA LEU A 169 16.16 0.38 -33.71
C LEU A 169 14.65 0.27 -33.54
N LEU A 170 13.90 0.56 -34.60
CA LEU A 170 12.46 0.31 -34.68
C LEU A 170 12.22 -0.59 -35.88
N ASP A 171 12.06 -1.89 -35.64
CA ASP A 171 11.68 -2.85 -36.66
C ASP A 171 10.16 -2.99 -36.65
N GLN A 172 9.51 -2.62 -37.74
CA GLN A 172 8.07 -2.84 -37.91
C GLN A 172 7.84 -4.22 -38.50
N THR A 173 7.04 -5.02 -37.81
CA THR A 173 6.62 -6.36 -38.26
C THR A 173 5.11 -6.30 -38.53
N GLY A 174 4.67 -6.58 -39.75
CA GLY A 174 3.25 -6.45 -40.09
C GLY A 174 2.75 -4.99 -40.09
N ALA A 175 1.46 -4.78 -39.75
CA ALA A 175 0.82 -3.48 -39.86
C ALA A 175 1.04 -2.56 -38.63
N CYS A 176 1.04 -3.11 -37.41
CA CYS A 176 1.22 -2.33 -36.18
C CYS A 176 1.92 -3.09 -35.05
N ASP A 177 2.73 -4.10 -35.38
CA ASP A 177 3.64 -4.70 -34.42
C ASP A 177 5.02 -4.06 -34.55
N TYR A 178 5.53 -3.58 -33.42
CA TYR A 178 6.81 -2.88 -33.36
C TYR A 178 7.78 -3.66 -32.48
N ALA A 179 9.04 -3.66 -32.88
CA ALA A 179 10.12 -4.24 -32.10
C ALA A 179 11.24 -3.22 -31.90
N THR A 180 11.75 -3.13 -30.67
CA THR A 180 12.91 -2.31 -30.34
C THR A 180 13.81 -3.00 -29.35
N VAL A 181 15.06 -2.53 -29.26
CA VAL A 181 16.11 -3.12 -28.44
C VAL A 181 16.62 -2.08 -27.47
N LEU A 182 16.61 -2.42 -26.18
CA LEU A 182 17.14 -1.61 -25.09
C LEU A 182 18.26 -2.39 -24.40
N ARG A 183 19.43 -1.78 -24.24
CA ARG A 183 20.51 -2.37 -23.42
C ARG A 183 20.45 -1.75 -22.04
N HIS A 184 20.24 -2.58 -21.03
CA HIS A 184 20.08 -2.12 -19.66
C HIS A 184 20.61 -3.14 -18.64
N PRO A 185 21.29 -2.72 -17.56
CA PRO A 185 21.73 -3.62 -16.49
C PRO A 185 20.60 -4.41 -15.84
N SER A 186 19.38 -3.85 -15.75
CA SER A 186 18.20 -4.57 -15.23
C SER A 186 17.80 -5.79 -16.06
N GLY A 187 18.25 -5.89 -17.31
CA GLY A 187 18.07 -7.09 -18.13
C GLY A 187 18.94 -8.27 -17.68
N CYS A 188 19.88 -8.07 -16.76
CA CYS A 188 20.76 -9.12 -16.25
C CYS A 188 20.07 -9.91 -15.14
N ALA A 189 20.11 -11.24 -15.24
CA ALA A 189 19.50 -12.13 -14.25
C ALA A 189 20.33 -12.24 -12.97
N GLU A 190 19.65 -12.28 -11.83
CA GLU A 190 20.22 -12.81 -10.58
C GLU A 190 20.14 -14.35 -10.61
N VAL A 191 21.30 -15.00 -10.48
CA VAL A 191 21.41 -16.46 -10.57
C VAL A 191 21.50 -17.06 -9.17
N VAL A 192 20.53 -17.89 -8.80
CA VAL A 192 20.54 -18.65 -7.55
C VAL A 192 20.74 -20.12 -7.87
N GLU A 193 21.78 -20.74 -7.31
CA GLU A 193 21.96 -22.19 -7.41
C GLU A 193 20.96 -22.91 -6.49
N ILE A 194 20.10 -23.73 -7.07
CA ILE A 194 19.19 -24.61 -6.34
C ILE A 194 19.99 -25.83 -5.89
N HIS A 195 20.87 -25.65 -4.91
CA HIS A 195 21.63 -26.75 -4.32
C HIS A 195 20.71 -27.59 -3.43
N GLY A 196 20.28 -28.74 -3.95
CA GLY A 196 19.50 -29.76 -3.24
C GLY A 196 20.29 -30.53 -2.17
N LYS A 197 20.97 -29.85 -1.25
CA LYS A 197 21.77 -30.47 -0.18
C LYS A 197 21.63 -29.71 1.16
N GLY A 198 20.39 -29.59 1.63
CA GLY A 198 20.08 -28.86 2.89
C GLY A 198 19.10 -29.56 3.83
N TRP A 199 18.69 -30.80 3.57
CA TRP A 199 17.71 -31.49 4.43
C TRP A 199 18.29 -32.46 5.46
N SER A 200 19.59 -32.78 5.39
CA SER A 200 20.18 -33.78 6.30
C SER A 200 20.41 -33.27 7.72
N TRP A 201 20.99 -32.08 7.92
CA TRP A 201 21.20 -31.51 9.27
C TRP A 201 19.87 -31.16 9.95
N PHE A 202 18.93 -30.56 9.21
CA PHE A 202 17.65 -30.13 9.76
C PHE A 202 16.84 -31.33 10.29
N SER A 203 16.87 -32.46 9.60
CA SER A 203 16.24 -33.70 10.09
C SER A 203 16.90 -34.22 11.37
N THR A 204 18.24 -34.22 11.46
CA THR A 204 18.93 -34.62 12.71
C THR A 204 18.65 -33.66 13.87
N PHE A 205 18.59 -32.36 13.62
CA PHE A 205 18.26 -31.37 14.64
C PHE A 205 16.82 -31.52 15.14
N ILE A 206 15.85 -31.70 14.22
CA ILE A 206 14.46 -31.99 14.58
C ILE A 206 14.37 -33.28 15.40
N LEU A 207 15.12 -34.32 15.04
CA LEU A 207 15.14 -35.58 15.79
C LEU A 207 15.64 -35.37 17.24
N ILE A 208 16.72 -34.62 17.43
CA ILE A 208 17.27 -34.30 18.75
C ILE A 208 16.25 -33.50 19.58
N VAL A 209 15.60 -32.50 18.99
CA VAL A 209 14.57 -31.70 19.66
C VAL A 209 13.39 -32.57 20.08
N LEU A 210 12.93 -33.49 19.22
CA LEU A 210 11.87 -34.44 19.54
C LEU A 210 12.27 -35.40 20.68
N CYS A 211 13.52 -35.86 20.71
CA CYS A 211 14.04 -36.71 21.79
C CYS A 211 14.09 -35.98 23.14
N LEU A 212 14.61 -34.74 23.16
CA LEU A 212 14.66 -33.92 24.38
C LEU A 212 13.25 -33.59 24.88
N PHE A 213 12.33 -33.30 23.96
CA PHE A 213 10.93 -33.07 24.28
C PHE A 213 10.25 -34.31 24.87
N GLY A 214 10.51 -35.50 24.30
CA GLY A 214 10.04 -36.78 24.85
C GLY A 214 10.57 -37.05 26.26
N ALA A 215 11.87 -36.80 26.50
CA ALA A 215 12.47 -36.96 27.83
C ALA A 215 11.85 -36.00 28.86
N TYR A 216 11.59 -34.75 28.47
CA TYR A 216 10.91 -33.76 29.32
C TYR A 216 9.49 -34.22 29.71
N LEU A 217 8.70 -34.71 28.76
CA LEU A 217 7.35 -35.23 29.04
C LEU A 217 7.39 -36.46 29.95
N LEU A 218 8.33 -37.39 29.74
CA LEU A 218 8.47 -38.57 30.58
C LEU A 218 8.89 -38.21 32.01
N ALA A 219 9.91 -37.36 32.18
CA ALA A 219 10.36 -36.93 33.50
C ALA A 219 9.27 -36.15 34.25
N GLY A 220 8.55 -35.26 33.55
CA GLY A 220 7.49 -34.47 34.15
C GLY A 220 6.25 -35.29 34.52
N THR A 221 5.89 -36.30 33.72
CA THR A 221 4.77 -37.21 34.04
C THR A 221 5.11 -38.10 35.25
N VAL A 222 6.33 -38.67 35.31
CA VAL A 222 6.80 -39.45 36.46
C VAL A 222 6.82 -38.60 37.73
N TYR A 223 7.39 -37.39 37.67
CA TYR A 223 7.44 -36.47 38.81
C TYR A 223 6.04 -36.12 39.34
N ARG A 224 5.08 -35.80 38.46
CA ARG A 224 3.70 -35.47 38.85
C ARG A 224 2.90 -36.68 39.34
N TYR A 225 3.19 -37.88 38.82
CA TYR A 225 2.60 -39.12 39.29
C TYR A 225 3.02 -39.43 40.74
N PHE A 226 4.30 -39.25 41.08
CA PHE A 226 4.79 -39.41 42.45
C PHE A 226 4.26 -38.34 43.41
N GLN A 227 3.80 -37.19 42.91
CA GLN A 227 3.08 -36.18 43.71
C GLN A 227 1.56 -36.45 43.84
N GLY A 228 1.07 -37.62 43.41
CA GLY A 228 -0.31 -38.04 43.62
C GLY A 228 -1.35 -37.43 42.65
N VAL A 229 -0.90 -36.71 41.61
CA VAL A 229 -1.77 -36.19 40.55
C VAL A 229 -2.23 -37.37 39.67
N ARG A 230 -3.54 -37.47 39.39
CA ARG A 230 -4.14 -38.55 38.59
C ARG A 230 -4.89 -37.97 37.39
N GLY A 231 -4.92 -38.72 36.28
CA GLY A 231 -5.65 -38.34 35.07
C GLY A 231 -4.82 -37.53 34.07
N ILE A 232 -5.47 -36.66 33.30
CA ILE A 232 -4.84 -35.89 32.20
C ILE A 232 -3.89 -34.79 32.70
N ASP A 233 -4.00 -34.38 33.97
CA ASP A 233 -3.19 -33.33 34.60
C ASP A 233 -1.75 -33.77 34.95
N VAL A 234 -1.44 -35.05 34.70
CA VAL A 234 -0.08 -35.60 34.79
C VAL A 234 0.83 -35.05 33.68
N ILE A 235 0.27 -34.57 32.56
CA ILE A 235 1.03 -33.97 31.47
C ILE A 235 1.52 -32.57 31.88
N PRO A 236 2.83 -32.27 31.84
CA PRO A 236 3.35 -30.94 32.14
C PRO A 236 2.80 -29.87 31.17
N ASN A 237 2.41 -28.71 31.72
CA ASN A 237 1.91 -27.55 30.96
C ASN A 237 0.69 -27.87 30.06
N LEU A 238 -0.27 -28.66 30.56
CA LEU A 238 -1.47 -29.08 29.81
C LEU A 238 -2.23 -27.90 29.17
N GLU A 239 -2.34 -26.77 29.86
CA GLU A 239 -3.03 -25.56 29.36
C GLU A 239 -2.41 -25.01 28.06
N PHE A 240 -1.07 -25.04 27.95
CA PHE A 240 -0.35 -24.64 26.75
C PHE A 240 -0.71 -25.56 25.57
N TRP A 241 -0.74 -26.88 25.79
CA TRP A 241 -1.08 -27.85 24.74
C TRP A 241 -2.52 -27.72 24.25
N THR A 242 -3.44 -27.37 25.14
CA THR A 242 -4.84 -27.11 24.78
C THR A 242 -5.04 -25.80 24.01
N SER A 243 -4.11 -24.85 24.10
CA SER A 243 -4.16 -23.56 23.38
C SER A 243 -3.66 -23.59 21.93
N LEU A 244 -3.06 -24.70 21.47
CA LEU A 244 -2.54 -24.85 20.10
C LEU A 244 -3.67 -24.99 19.06
N SER A 245 -3.46 -24.39 17.87
CA SER A 245 -4.38 -24.37 16.72
C SER A 245 -4.93 -25.76 16.33
N GLN A 246 -6.20 -25.81 15.87
CA GLN A 246 -6.98 -27.02 15.55
C GLN A 246 -6.27 -28.04 14.62
N ARG A 247 -5.32 -27.63 13.77
CA ARG A 247 -4.57 -28.56 12.90
C ARG A 247 -3.56 -29.44 13.65
N THR A 248 -3.03 -28.95 14.78
CA THR A 248 -2.08 -29.69 15.63
C THR A 248 -2.78 -30.59 16.65
N GLN A 249 -4.06 -30.31 16.91
CA GLN A 249 -4.88 -31.08 17.86
C GLN A 249 -5.19 -32.50 17.38
N SER A 250 -5.14 -32.81 16.08
CA SER A 250 -5.53 -34.13 15.55
C SER A 250 -4.63 -35.27 16.07
N LEU A 251 -3.33 -35.01 16.22
CA LEU A 251 -2.35 -35.97 16.73
C LEU A 251 -2.46 -36.17 18.26
N PHE A 252 -2.62 -35.08 19.01
CA PHE A 252 -2.80 -35.15 20.47
C PHE A 252 -4.18 -35.68 20.89
N ALA A 253 -5.24 -35.34 20.16
CA ALA A 253 -6.60 -35.76 20.47
C ALA A 253 -6.84 -37.26 20.26
N SER A 254 -6.02 -37.95 19.46
CA SER A 254 -6.04 -39.41 19.34
C SER A 254 -5.50 -40.08 20.61
N LEU A 255 -4.38 -39.58 21.14
CA LEU A 255 -3.75 -40.08 22.36
C LEU A 255 -4.62 -39.80 23.60
N VAL A 256 -5.20 -38.60 23.68
CA VAL A 256 -6.08 -38.17 24.78
C VAL A 256 -7.42 -38.90 24.78
N ARG A 257 -7.96 -39.29 23.60
CA ARG A 257 -9.19 -40.10 23.52
C ARG A 257 -9.02 -41.51 24.09
N LYS A 258 -7.82 -42.08 24.06
CA LYS A 258 -7.56 -43.44 24.58
C LYS A 258 -7.55 -43.52 26.11
N PHE A 259 -7.34 -42.39 26.80
CA PHE A 259 -7.37 -42.30 28.27
C PHE A 259 -8.72 -41.84 28.85
N ARG A 260 -9.69 -41.51 28.00
CA ARG A 260 -11.03 -41.08 28.45
C ARG A 260 -11.92 -42.32 28.62
N GLY A 261 -11.95 -42.87 29.84
CA GLY A 261 -12.92 -43.89 30.25
C GLY A 261 -14.37 -43.38 30.17
N PRO A 262 -15.36 -44.29 30.20
CA PRO A 262 -16.75 -43.96 29.89
C PRO A 262 -17.43 -43.29 31.09
N SER A 263 -17.82 -42.02 30.92
CA SER A 263 -18.65 -41.33 31.90
C SER A 263 -19.95 -40.85 31.25
N GLN A 264 -21.01 -41.27 31.93
CA GLN A 264 -22.45 -41.09 31.78
C GLN A 264 -22.97 -39.90 30.97
N VAL A 265 -23.97 -40.28 30.18
CA VAL A 265 -24.96 -39.46 29.47
C VAL A 265 -25.65 -38.50 30.44
N PHE A 266 -25.57 -37.20 30.13
CA PHE A 266 -26.66 -36.26 30.41
C PHE A 266 -26.97 -35.53 29.09
N GLY A 267 -28.18 -35.77 28.59
CA GLY A 267 -28.69 -35.16 27.38
C GLY A 267 -28.88 -33.66 27.58
N VAL A 268 -28.25 -32.87 26.72
CA VAL A 268 -28.66 -31.50 26.44
C VAL A 268 -28.74 -31.36 24.93
N GLU A 269 -29.94 -31.00 24.49
CA GLU A 269 -30.39 -30.74 23.12
C GLU A 269 -29.30 -30.12 22.23
N LYS A 270 -29.02 -30.76 21.08
CA LYS A 270 -28.16 -30.20 20.03
C LYS A 270 -28.83 -29.00 19.36
N LYS A 271 -28.59 -27.79 19.86
CA LYS A 271 -28.79 -26.57 19.05
C LYS A 271 -27.53 -26.31 18.24
N ARG A 272 -27.58 -26.70 16.96
CA ARG A 272 -26.53 -26.51 15.94
C ARG A 272 -26.26 -25.02 15.72
N ARG A 273 -25.47 -24.37 16.60
CA ARG A 273 -24.88 -23.06 16.32
C ARG A 273 -23.71 -23.28 15.36
N ARG A 274 -23.87 -22.79 14.13
CA ARG A 274 -22.75 -22.50 13.21
C ARG A 274 -21.68 -21.75 14.02
N GLU A 275 -20.50 -22.34 14.19
CA GLU A 275 -19.32 -21.58 14.60
C GLU A 275 -19.12 -20.48 13.56
N LYS A 276 -19.36 -19.23 13.98
CA LYS A 276 -18.98 -18.03 13.21
C LYS A 276 -17.47 -18.14 12.98
N ALA A 277 -17.08 -18.07 11.71
CA ALA A 277 -15.70 -17.87 11.32
C ALA A 277 -15.13 -16.70 12.13
N LYS A 278 -14.01 -16.96 12.81
CA LYS A 278 -13.28 -15.97 13.60
C LYS A 278 -12.89 -14.83 12.65
N THR A 279 -13.51 -13.67 12.85
CA THR A 279 -13.25 -12.45 12.09
C THR A 279 -11.78 -12.04 12.24
N LEU A 280 -11.16 -11.65 11.12
CA LEU A 280 -9.80 -11.12 11.10
C LEU A 280 -9.76 -9.78 11.88
N PRO A 281 -8.63 -9.39 12.50
CA PRO A 281 -8.54 -8.20 13.35
C PRO A 281 -8.82 -6.86 12.65
N PHE A 282 -8.95 -6.85 11.32
CA PHE A 282 -9.36 -5.67 10.54
C PHE A 282 -10.86 -5.65 10.18
N ALA A 283 -11.63 -6.62 10.68
CA ALA A 283 -13.04 -6.79 10.34
C ALA A 283 -13.95 -6.20 11.42
N ILE A 284 -14.16 -4.88 11.43
CA ILE A 284 -15.20 -4.26 12.26
C ILE A 284 -15.92 -3.16 11.49
N GLY A 285 -17.08 -3.54 10.94
CA GLY A 285 -18.24 -2.68 10.76
C GLY A 285 -19.34 -3.18 11.71
N ARG A 286 -19.81 -2.28 12.59
CA ARG A 286 -20.88 -2.43 13.60
C ARG A 286 -20.88 -3.75 14.40
N THR A 287 -20.27 -3.72 15.59
CA THR A 287 -20.71 -4.59 16.70
C THR A 287 -21.90 -3.91 17.41
N GLU A 288 -22.82 -4.70 17.95
CA GLU A 288 -24.04 -4.20 18.65
C GLU A 288 -23.73 -3.36 19.92
N GLU A 289 -22.45 -3.24 20.31
CA GLU A 289 -21.95 -2.43 21.44
C GLU A 289 -20.72 -1.56 21.06
N GLY A 290 -20.50 -1.30 19.76
CA GLY A 290 -19.31 -0.59 19.26
C GLY A 290 -19.52 0.92 19.07
N CYS A 291 -18.59 1.73 19.59
CA CYS A 291 -18.59 3.19 19.42
C CYS A 291 -18.34 3.59 17.95
N ASP A 292 -19.20 4.48 17.42
CA ASP A 292 -18.95 5.15 16.15
C ASP A 292 -17.95 6.31 16.34
N VAL A 293 -16.68 6.01 16.10
CA VAL A 293 -15.58 6.99 16.23
C VAL A 293 -15.66 8.15 15.23
N PHE A 294 -16.48 8.05 14.18
CA PHE A 294 -16.67 9.13 13.20
C PHE A 294 -17.84 10.04 13.55
N SER A 295 -18.62 9.72 14.60
CA SER A 295 -19.70 10.53 15.12
C SER A 295 -19.27 11.17 16.44
N GLY A 296 -19.18 12.49 16.47
CA GLY A 296 -18.56 13.21 17.57
C GLY A 296 -18.59 14.72 17.39
N ARG A 297 -17.76 15.40 18.17
CA ARG A 297 -17.59 16.85 18.14
C ARG A 297 -16.13 17.25 18.29
N TRP A 298 -15.78 18.40 17.75
CA TRP A 298 -14.49 19.04 18.04
C TRP A 298 -14.50 19.67 19.43
N VAL A 299 -13.44 19.42 20.19
CA VAL A 299 -13.22 19.93 21.54
C VAL A 299 -11.84 20.56 21.58
N TYR A 300 -11.74 21.74 22.16
CA TYR A 300 -10.46 22.41 22.37
C TYR A 300 -9.69 21.70 23.50
N ASP A 301 -8.42 21.38 23.24
CA ASP A 301 -7.55 20.62 24.14
C ASP A 301 -6.20 21.34 24.25
N GLU A 302 -5.91 21.90 25.42
CA GLU A 302 -4.66 22.64 25.71
C GLU A 302 -3.41 21.74 25.68
N SER A 303 -3.58 20.41 25.71
CA SER A 303 -2.45 19.47 25.61
C SER A 303 -1.98 19.22 24.18
N ARG A 304 -2.60 19.86 23.19
CA ARG A 304 -2.23 19.81 21.77
C ARG A 304 -1.40 21.03 21.37
N PRO A 305 -0.66 20.97 20.23
CA PRO A 305 -0.49 19.82 19.33
C PRO A 305 0.34 18.67 19.94
N LEU A 306 0.33 17.50 19.29
CA LEU A 306 1.09 16.33 19.76
C LEU A 306 2.61 16.45 19.54
N TYR A 307 3.02 17.35 18.65
CA TYR A 307 4.39 17.67 18.27
C TYR A 307 4.41 19.09 17.70
N ASP A 308 5.55 19.77 17.81
CA ASP A 308 5.74 21.05 17.13
C ASP A 308 6.22 20.84 15.68
N GLU A 309 5.90 21.79 14.80
CA GLU A 309 6.29 21.76 13.38
C GLU A 309 7.82 21.57 13.21
N SER A 310 8.61 22.19 14.09
CA SER A 310 10.08 22.09 14.11
C SER A 310 10.62 20.73 14.54
N ASP A 311 9.84 19.94 15.29
CA ASP A 311 10.28 18.64 15.80
C ASP A 311 10.22 17.54 14.72
N CYS A 312 9.53 17.82 13.60
CA CYS A 312 9.30 16.85 12.53
C CYS A 312 9.93 17.32 11.20
N PRO A 313 11.22 17.01 10.95
CA PRO A 313 11.95 17.49 9.76
C PRO A 313 11.45 16.85 8.44
N TYR A 314 10.50 15.93 8.51
CA TYR A 314 9.93 15.24 7.36
C TYR A 314 8.65 15.90 6.83
N ILE A 315 8.13 16.93 7.52
CA ILE A 315 6.98 17.69 7.03
C ILE A 315 7.39 18.40 5.74
N GLN A 316 6.57 18.23 4.69
CA GLN A 316 6.81 18.90 3.43
C GLN A 316 6.60 20.42 3.59
N PRO A 317 7.42 21.28 2.95
CA PRO A 317 7.31 22.74 3.07
C PRO A 317 5.95 23.34 2.66
N GLN A 318 5.14 22.57 1.94
CA GLN A 318 3.78 22.94 1.57
C GLN A 318 2.80 22.90 2.76
N LEU A 319 3.15 22.22 3.85
CA LEU A 319 2.27 21.97 5.01
C LEU A 319 2.79 22.64 6.30
N THR A 320 4.00 23.18 6.28
CA THR A 320 4.68 23.90 7.38
C THR A 320 4.19 25.34 7.47
N CYS A 321 3.02 25.57 8.06
CA CYS A 321 2.37 26.87 8.03
C CYS A 321 3.03 27.89 8.96
N ILE A 322 3.54 27.45 10.11
CA ILE A 322 4.19 28.34 11.08
C ILE A 322 5.50 28.85 10.50
N GLU A 323 6.31 27.97 9.88
CA GLU A 323 7.54 28.34 9.17
C GLU A 323 7.25 29.37 8.05
N HIS A 324 6.08 29.28 7.42
CA HIS A 324 5.66 30.20 6.35
C HIS A 324 4.83 31.39 6.85
N GLY A 325 4.93 31.72 8.14
CA GLY A 325 4.47 33.00 8.68
C GLY A 325 3.02 33.04 9.12
N ARG A 326 2.38 31.88 9.35
CA ARG A 326 1.03 31.82 9.92
C ARG A 326 1.05 32.32 11.39
N PRO A 327 0.33 33.40 11.73
CA PRO A 327 0.38 33.97 13.08
C PRO A 327 -0.51 33.23 14.08
N GLU A 328 -1.62 32.64 13.64
CA GLU A 328 -2.56 31.92 14.49
C GLU A 328 -2.16 30.45 14.69
N THR A 329 -2.24 29.96 15.92
CA THR A 329 -1.94 28.56 16.29
C THR A 329 -3.14 27.82 16.88
N ASP A 330 -4.25 28.51 17.13
CA ASP A 330 -5.44 27.94 17.77
C ASP A 330 -6.00 26.72 17.02
N TYR A 331 -5.85 26.67 15.70
CA TYR A 331 -6.28 25.54 14.87
C TYR A 331 -5.60 24.21 15.25
N GLN A 332 -4.41 24.26 15.86
CA GLN A 332 -3.64 23.08 16.27
C GLN A 332 -4.21 22.40 17.52
N HIS A 333 -5.01 23.13 18.31
CA HIS A 333 -5.47 22.71 19.64
C HIS A 333 -6.80 21.95 19.61
N TRP A 334 -7.36 21.69 18.44
CA TRP A 334 -8.63 20.99 18.31
C TRP A 334 -8.45 19.48 18.28
N ARG A 335 -9.20 18.78 19.14
CA ARG A 335 -9.29 17.32 19.20
C ARG A 335 -10.68 16.84 18.81
N TRP A 336 -10.76 15.74 18.08
CA TRP A 336 -12.03 15.05 17.83
C TRP A 336 -12.43 14.14 19.00
N GLN A 337 -13.64 14.35 19.53
CA GLN A 337 -14.22 13.56 20.61
C GLN A 337 -15.45 12.80 20.10
N PRO A 338 -15.38 11.46 19.93
CA PRO A 338 -16.55 10.65 19.63
C PRO A 338 -17.61 10.73 20.73
N HIS A 339 -18.89 10.60 20.36
CA HIS A 339 -20.00 10.70 21.32
C HIS A 339 -20.09 9.51 22.29
N GLY A 340 -19.65 8.32 21.85
CA GLY A 340 -19.83 7.07 22.59
C GLY A 340 -18.56 6.47 23.20
N CYS A 341 -17.40 7.12 23.05
CA CYS A 341 -16.11 6.62 23.53
C CYS A 341 -15.02 7.68 23.48
N ASP A 342 -13.90 7.38 24.14
CA ASP A 342 -12.65 8.13 24.02
C ASP A 342 -11.70 7.46 23.04
N LEU A 343 -10.94 8.27 22.29
CA LEU A 343 -9.89 7.77 21.43
C LEU A 343 -8.64 7.39 22.26
N PRO A 344 -7.96 6.27 21.94
CA PRO A 344 -6.72 5.89 22.60
C PRO A 344 -5.62 6.93 22.33
N SER A 345 -4.87 7.30 23.37
CA SER A 345 -3.80 8.29 23.27
C SER A 345 -2.64 7.78 22.40
N LEU A 346 -2.30 8.55 21.37
CA LEU A 346 -1.16 8.29 20.50
C LEU A 346 0.13 8.69 21.23
N ARG A 347 0.84 7.74 21.83
CA ARG A 347 2.19 7.98 22.39
C ARG A 347 3.23 7.94 21.27
N ALA A 348 4.16 8.88 21.29
CA ALA A 348 5.24 9.12 20.31
C ALA A 348 6.18 7.93 19.99
N GLY A 349 5.96 6.73 20.56
CA GLY A 349 6.68 5.51 20.23
C GLY A 349 6.15 4.74 19.00
N HIS A 350 5.05 5.19 18.38
CA HIS A 350 4.50 4.58 17.18
C HIS A 350 4.65 5.52 15.99
N HIS A 351 5.68 5.28 15.17
CA HIS A 351 5.94 5.98 13.91
C HIS A 351 4.83 5.71 12.89
N LEU A 352 3.75 6.50 12.90
CA LEU A 352 2.81 6.58 11.80
C LEU A 352 3.18 7.80 10.94
N GLY A 353 3.69 7.52 9.75
CA GLY A 353 4.08 8.55 8.78
C GLY A 353 2.89 9.37 8.29
N CYS A 354 3.09 10.69 8.22
CA CYS A 354 2.16 11.66 7.66
C CYS A 354 1.77 11.27 6.23
N ARG A 355 0.51 10.88 6.02
CA ARG A 355 -0.09 10.79 4.68
C ARG A 355 -1.39 11.56 4.65
N THR A 356 -1.57 12.34 3.60
CA THR A 356 -2.69 13.24 3.39
C THR A 356 -3.89 12.48 2.79
N ALA A 357 -5.09 12.83 3.23
CA ALA A 357 -6.34 12.64 2.49
C ALA A 357 -6.81 14.01 1.96
N GLU A 358 -7.49 14.01 0.82
CA GLU A 358 -7.90 15.23 0.12
C GLU A 358 -9.39 15.51 0.35
N LEU A 359 -9.69 16.74 0.76
CA LEU A 359 -11.02 17.34 0.76
C LEU A 359 -10.84 18.82 0.39
N THR A 360 -11.79 19.41 -0.33
CA THR A 360 -11.65 20.76 -0.92
C THR A 360 -12.63 21.76 -0.28
N TRP A 361 -12.17 22.95 0.12
CA TRP A 361 -13.00 24.08 0.59
C TRP A 361 -12.85 25.30 -0.30
N SER A 362 -13.63 25.37 -1.37
CA SER A 362 -13.37 26.40 -2.39
C SER A 362 -14.16 27.70 -2.16
N ARG A 363 -15.27 27.70 -1.39
CA ARG A 363 -16.22 28.83 -1.36
C ARG A 363 -16.77 29.12 0.04
N SER A 364 -16.55 30.34 0.52
CA SER A 364 -17.06 30.82 1.83
C SER A 364 -18.57 30.84 1.98
N ILE A 365 -19.30 31.00 0.87
CA ILE A 365 -20.77 31.02 0.87
C ILE A 365 -21.34 29.70 1.40
N ASP A 366 -20.60 28.60 1.27
CA ASP A 366 -21.04 27.29 1.74
C ASP A 366 -21.23 27.28 3.25
N TRP A 367 -20.49 28.10 4.01
CA TRP A 367 -20.59 28.23 5.48
C TRP A 367 -21.14 29.59 5.94
N GLY A 368 -21.91 30.27 5.08
CA GLY A 368 -22.57 31.54 5.41
C GLY A 368 -21.67 32.78 5.33
N GLY A 369 -20.50 32.68 4.68
CA GLY A 369 -19.61 33.82 4.42
C GLY A 369 -19.97 34.64 3.18
N GLU A 370 -19.20 35.71 2.93
CA GLU A 370 -19.41 36.61 1.79
C GLU A 370 -19.09 35.95 0.44
N PRO A 371 -19.84 36.24 -0.64
CA PRO A 371 -19.52 35.73 -1.98
C PRO A 371 -18.10 36.12 -2.45
N GLY A 372 -17.38 35.18 -3.05
CA GLY A 372 -16.03 35.42 -3.58
C GLY A 372 -14.88 35.35 -2.57
N ARG A 373 -15.16 34.98 -1.31
CA ARG A 373 -14.14 34.60 -0.33
C ARG A 373 -13.93 33.06 -0.32
N ASN A 374 -12.85 32.62 0.30
CA ASN A 374 -12.50 31.22 0.49
C ASN A 374 -11.95 31.02 1.91
N CYS A 375 -11.12 29.98 2.15
CA CYS A 375 -10.50 29.72 3.45
C CYS A 375 -9.49 30.80 3.92
N TYR A 376 -9.18 31.80 3.08
CA TYR A 376 -8.28 32.88 3.46
C TYR A 376 -8.82 33.67 4.66
N ASN A 377 -7.97 33.80 5.69
CA ASN A 377 -8.26 34.52 6.93
C ASN A 377 -9.38 33.90 7.79
N GLU A 378 -9.69 32.63 7.59
CA GLU A 378 -10.59 31.85 8.45
C GLU A 378 -9.80 31.24 9.61
N THR A 379 -10.10 31.64 10.84
CA THR A 379 -9.35 31.25 12.05
C THR A 379 -10.16 30.40 13.03
N ARG A 380 -11.45 30.20 12.76
CA ARG A 380 -12.35 29.42 13.61
C ARG A 380 -13.06 28.35 12.80
N MET A 381 -13.34 27.23 13.46
CA MET A 381 -14.13 26.16 12.88
C MET A 381 -15.59 26.57 12.69
N ILE A 382 -16.33 25.78 11.91
CA ILE A 382 -17.78 25.90 11.79
C ILE A 382 -18.43 25.27 13.01
N GLU A 383 -19.29 26.03 13.69
CA GLU A 383 -19.96 25.60 14.92
C GLU A 383 -21.31 24.90 14.68
N ASP A 384 -21.91 25.05 13.50
CA ASP A 384 -23.18 24.40 13.17
C ASP A 384 -23.01 22.87 13.12
N PRO A 385 -23.58 22.09 14.06
CA PRO A 385 -23.41 20.65 14.10
C PRO A 385 -24.03 19.93 12.89
N ASN A 386 -24.99 20.57 12.19
CA ASN A 386 -25.64 20.00 11.00
C ASN A 386 -24.96 20.41 9.69
N TYR A 387 -23.84 21.11 9.77
CA TYR A 387 -23.11 21.57 8.60
C TYR A 387 -22.70 20.41 7.68
N TRP A 388 -22.88 20.63 6.38
CA TRP A 388 -22.44 19.71 5.34
C TRP A 388 -22.06 20.49 4.08
N GLY A 389 -20.78 20.47 3.71
CA GLY A 389 -20.25 21.22 2.57
C GLY A 389 -20.86 20.77 1.24
N SER A 390 -21.03 21.73 0.32
CA SER A 390 -21.61 21.48 -1.01
C SER A 390 -20.70 20.60 -1.90
N ASP A 391 -19.39 20.67 -1.68
CA ASP A 391 -18.38 19.89 -2.39
C ASP A 391 -18.31 18.41 -1.91
N SER A 392 -18.79 18.12 -0.69
CA SER A 392 -18.82 16.76 -0.13
C SER A 392 -20.10 16.03 -0.52
N ARG A 393 -20.16 15.40 -1.70
CA ARG A 393 -21.41 14.75 -2.16
C ARG A 393 -21.80 13.53 -1.30
N LYS A 394 -22.92 13.62 -0.58
CA LYS A 394 -23.52 12.49 0.19
C LYS A 394 -23.76 11.25 -0.68
N SER A 395 -24.10 11.45 -1.96
CA SER A 395 -24.29 10.36 -2.93
C SER A 395 -23.01 9.55 -3.15
N VAL A 396 -21.83 10.18 -3.17
CA VAL A 396 -20.56 9.47 -3.32
C VAL A 396 -20.27 8.64 -2.07
N MET A 397 -20.50 9.20 -0.89
CA MET A 397 -20.34 8.46 0.38
C MET A 397 -21.30 7.26 0.48
N GLN A 398 -22.54 7.40 -0.02
CA GLN A 398 -23.50 6.30 -0.11
C GLN A 398 -23.01 5.19 -1.04
N VAL A 399 -22.52 5.53 -2.24
CA VAL A 399 -21.97 4.55 -3.19
C VAL A 399 -20.76 3.82 -2.60
N ILE A 400 -19.85 4.53 -1.94
CA ILE A 400 -18.69 3.91 -1.26
C ILE A 400 -19.16 2.88 -0.23
N GLY A 401 -20.13 3.26 0.62
CA GLY A 401 -20.72 2.36 1.60
C GLY A 401 -21.35 1.12 0.95
N GLU A 402 -22.12 1.30 -0.13
CA GLU A 402 -22.74 0.20 -0.87
C GLU A 402 -21.72 -0.74 -1.51
N VAL A 403 -20.71 -0.20 -2.20
CA VAL A 403 -19.66 -0.98 -2.86
C VAL A 403 -18.87 -1.78 -1.83
N PHE A 404 -18.48 -1.16 -0.72
CA PHE A 404 -17.70 -1.84 0.32
C PHE A 404 -18.52 -2.88 1.06
N SER A 405 -19.83 -2.67 1.25
CA SER A 405 -20.73 -3.67 1.85
C SER A 405 -20.85 -4.96 1.01
N LYS A 406 -20.67 -4.84 -0.31
CA LYS A 406 -20.73 -5.97 -1.26
C LYS A 406 -19.39 -6.71 -1.39
N SER A 407 -18.32 -6.18 -0.80
CA SER A 407 -16.99 -6.79 -0.86
C SER A 407 -16.95 -8.11 -0.10
N LYS A 408 -16.29 -9.10 -0.69
CA LYS A 408 -16.01 -10.39 -0.05
C LYS A 408 -15.03 -10.25 1.12
N PHE A 409 -14.19 -9.22 1.09
CA PHE A 409 -13.24 -8.89 2.15
C PHE A 409 -13.77 -7.73 2.97
N PRO A 410 -13.62 -7.74 4.31
CA PRO A 410 -14.07 -6.65 5.14
C PRO A 410 -13.19 -5.42 4.87
N ILE A 411 -13.82 -4.38 4.35
CA ILE A 411 -13.20 -3.08 4.07
C ILE A 411 -13.80 -2.08 5.06
N THR A 412 -12.96 -1.41 5.83
CA THR A 412 -13.36 -0.35 6.76
C THR A 412 -13.13 0.99 6.10
N PHE A 413 -14.20 1.77 5.93
CA PHE A 413 -14.12 3.14 5.45
C PHE A 413 -13.85 4.09 6.61
N LEU A 414 -12.76 4.87 6.54
CA LEU A 414 -12.52 5.97 7.46
C LEU A 414 -13.35 7.18 7.01
N ASN A 415 -14.53 7.36 7.59
CA ASN A 415 -15.43 8.46 7.22
C ASN A 415 -14.98 9.76 7.88
N ILE A 416 -13.97 10.40 7.30
CA ILE A 416 -13.39 11.67 7.78
C ILE A 416 -14.05 12.89 7.15
N THR A 417 -14.98 12.71 6.22
CA THR A 417 -15.55 13.80 5.41
C THR A 417 -16.25 14.86 6.25
N GLN A 418 -17.18 14.44 7.12
CA GLN A 418 -17.99 15.36 7.92
C GLN A 418 -17.16 16.09 8.98
N LEU A 419 -16.36 15.34 9.75
CA LEU A 419 -15.52 15.94 10.81
C LEU A 419 -14.52 16.95 10.23
N SER A 420 -14.00 16.69 9.03
CA SER A 420 -13.09 17.62 8.34
C SER A 420 -13.82 18.85 7.81
N SER A 421 -15.12 18.74 7.52
CA SER A 421 -15.95 19.84 7.02
C SER A 421 -16.11 20.99 7.98
N TYR A 422 -15.98 20.76 9.28
CA TYR A 422 -15.98 21.85 10.25
C TYR A 422 -14.70 22.69 10.20
N ARG A 423 -13.60 22.15 9.67
CA ARG A 423 -12.23 22.64 9.92
C ARG A 423 -11.72 23.63 8.89
N LYS A 424 -12.55 24.58 8.46
CA LYS A 424 -12.13 25.65 7.52
C LYS A 424 -10.90 26.44 7.98
N ASP A 425 -10.63 26.44 9.29
CA ASP A 425 -9.48 27.06 9.96
C ASP A 425 -8.15 26.32 9.74
N ALA A 426 -8.15 25.04 9.39
CA ALA A 426 -6.94 24.21 9.41
C ALA A 426 -6.17 24.19 8.06
N HIS A 427 -6.65 24.90 7.04
CA HIS A 427 -6.02 24.94 5.72
C HIS A 427 -4.69 25.68 5.69
N THR A 428 -3.82 25.31 4.75
CA THR A 428 -2.55 26.01 4.51
C THR A 428 -2.77 27.46 4.08
N SER A 429 -3.86 27.74 3.37
CA SER A 429 -4.17 29.08 2.86
C SER A 429 -2.98 29.63 2.06
N ILE A 430 -2.47 30.81 2.42
CA ILE A 430 -1.28 31.42 1.82
C ILE A 430 0.03 31.00 2.50
N TYR A 431 -0.03 30.31 3.64
CA TYR A 431 1.10 29.98 4.50
C TYR A 431 1.73 28.65 4.07
N LYS A 432 2.35 28.64 2.90
CA LYS A 432 3.00 27.45 2.34
C LYS A 432 4.17 27.84 1.45
N LYS A 433 5.04 26.88 1.15
CA LYS A 433 6.09 27.07 0.15
C LYS A 433 5.49 27.34 -1.23
N GLN A 434 5.74 28.54 -1.72
CA GLN A 434 5.38 28.95 -3.07
C GLN A 434 6.55 28.66 -4.02
N TRP A 435 6.36 27.70 -4.94
CA TRP A 435 7.40 27.27 -5.87
C TRP A 435 7.66 28.26 -7.02
N SER A 436 6.66 29.06 -7.37
CA SER A 436 6.75 30.08 -8.42
C SER A 436 6.46 31.47 -7.83
N PRO A 437 7.30 32.49 -8.09
CA PRO A 437 7.08 33.84 -7.58
C PRO A 437 5.67 34.35 -7.89
N LEU A 438 4.99 34.91 -6.89
CA LEU A 438 3.64 35.47 -7.07
C LEU A 438 3.70 36.76 -7.88
N THR A 439 2.71 36.97 -8.75
CA THR A 439 2.59 38.23 -9.49
C THR A 439 2.12 39.37 -8.57
N PRO A 440 2.37 40.64 -8.92
CA PRO A 440 1.86 41.78 -8.14
C PRO A 440 0.33 41.75 -7.95
N GLU A 441 -0.42 41.27 -8.95
CA GLU A 441 -1.87 41.12 -8.88
C GLU A 441 -2.29 40.05 -7.87
N GLN A 442 -1.56 38.93 -7.81
CA GLN A 442 -1.79 37.88 -6.82
C GLN A 442 -1.47 38.38 -5.41
N LEU A 443 -0.35 39.07 -5.23
CA LEU A 443 0.02 39.67 -3.94
C LEU A 443 -1.03 40.69 -3.45
N ALA A 444 -1.64 41.45 -4.35
CA ALA A 444 -2.74 42.37 -4.03
C ALA A 444 -4.05 41.65 -3.67
N ASN A 445 -4.22 40.37 -4.08
CA ASN A 445 -5.41 39.57 -3.79
C ASN A 445 -5.05 38.17 -3.25
N PRO A 446 -4.76 38.03 -1.95
CA PRO A 446 -4.41 36.75 -1.31
C PRO A 446 -5.41 35.62 -1.52
N VAL A 447 -6.70 35.96 -1.67
CA VAL A 447 -7.77 34.99 -1.95
C VAL A 447 -7.49 34.23 -3.25
N SER A 448 -6.84 34.85 -4.25
CA SER A 448 -6.58 34.25 -5.56
C SER A 448 -5.59 33.07 -5.56
N TYR A 449 -4.73 32.99 -4.54
CA TYR A 449 -3.69 31.95 -4.45
C TYR A 449 -3.73 31.17 -3.12
N ALA A 450 -4.71 31.45 -2.26
CA ALA A 450 -4.92 30.69 -1.04
C ALA A 450 -5.28 29.23 -1.35
N ASP A 451 -4.55 28.31 -0.73
CA ASP A 451 -4.76 26.87 -0.84
C ASP A 451 -5.73 26.38 0.22
N CYS A 452 -6.93 26.02 -0.22
CA CYS A 452 -8.01 25.52 0.61
C CYS A 452 -8.27 24.03 0.38
N VAL A 453 -7.23 23.30 -0.04
CA VAL A 453 -7.26 21.85 -0.26
C VAL A 453 -6.30 21.17 0.70
N HIS A 454 -5.10 21.73 0.85
CA HIS A 454 -4.09 21.22 1.77
C HIS A 454 -4.28 21.74 3.19
N TRP A 455 -3.65 21.05 4.14
CA TRP A 455 -3.84 21.25 5.58
C TRP A 455 -2.51 21.52 6.25
N CYS A 456 -2.50 22.43 7.22
CA CYS A 456 -1.33 22.65 8.05
C CYS A 456 -1.02 21.42 8.91
N LEU A 457 0.27 21.19 9.15
CA LEU A 457 0.77 20.21 10.12
C LEU A 457 1.61 20.93 11.19
N PRO A 458 1.41 20.64 12.49
CA PRO A 458 0.36 19.80 13.07
C PRO A 458 -1.05 20.36 12.88
N GLY A 459 -2.08 19.52 12.86
CA GLY A 459 -3.45 19.95 12.60
C GLY A 459 -4.46 18.83 12.35
N LEU A 460 -5.39 19.06 11.42
CA LEU A 460 -6.51 18.14 11.14
C LEU A 460 -6.05 16.72 10.78
N GLN A 461 -4.96 16.59 10.02
CA GLN A 461 -4.50 15.29 9.54
C GLN A 461 -4.02 14.38 10.68
N ASP A 462 -3.57 14.96 11.80
CA ASP A 462 -3.23 14.19 12.99
C ASP A 462 -4.44 13.47 13.56
N THR A 463 -5.62 14.11 13.51
CA THR A 463 -6.88 13.48 13.91
C THR A 463 -7.23 12.29 12.99
N TRP A 464 -6.96 12.38 11.69
CA TRP A 464 -7.18 11.24 10.78
C TRP A 464 -6.26 10.07 11.12
N ASN A 465 -5.01 10.36 11.47
CA ASN A 465 -4.06 9.35 11.92
C ASN A 465 -4.46 8.73 13.25
N GLU A 466 -5.01 9.50 14.19
CA GLU A 466 -5.57 8.99 15.44
C GLU A 466 -6.76 8.05 15.20
N LEU A 467 -7.67 8.41 14.30
CA LEU A 467 -8.80 7.56 13.91
C LEU A 467 -8.34 6.27 13.23
N LEU A 468 -7.33 6.36 12.35
CA LEU A 468 -6.71 5.20 11.73
C LEU A 468 -6.02 4.32 12.79
N PHE A 469 -5.24 4.91 13.70
CA PHE A 469 -4.56 4.20 14.78
C PHE A 469 -5.55 3.48 15.69
N ALA A 470 -6.62 4.16 16.10
CA ALA A 470 -7.70 3.57 16.86
C ALA A 470 -8.29 2.36 16.13
N LYS A 471 -8.56 2.47 14.81
CA LYS A 471 -9.07 1.34 14.02
C LYS A 471 -8.08 0.20 13.80
N LEU A 472 -6.78 0.48 13.75
CA LEU A 472 -5.75 -0.53 13.53
C LEU A 472 -5.41 -1.32 14.81
N PHE A 473 -5.36 -0.65 15.96
CA PHE A 473 -4.82 -1.22 17.20
C PHE A 473 -5.86 -1.38 18.32
N HIS A 474 -7.00 -0.69 18.21
CA HIS A 474 -8.11 -0.75 19.17
C HIS A 474 -9.44 -1.01 18.45
N PRO A 475 -9.55 -2.13 17.72
CA PRO A 475 -10.66 -2.41 16.82
C PRO A 475 -12.00 -2.55 17.54
#